data_AF-A0A5D9DC06-F1
#
_entry.id   AF-A0A5D9DC06-F1
#
_cell.length_a   1.000
_cell.length_b   1.000
_cell.length_c   1.000
_cell.angle_alpha   90.00
_cell.angle_beta   90.00
_cell.angle_gamma   90.00
#
_symmetry.space_group_name_H-M   'P 1'
#
loop_
_entity.id
_entity.type
_entity.pdbx_description
1 polymer ?
#
loop_
_entity_poly.entity_id
_entity_poly.type
_entity_poly.pdbx_seq_one_letter_code
_entity_poly.pdbx_strand_id
1 'polypeptide(L)' 'MALPNRLNQRWSMDFVSDQLASGHRFRVLNIVDDFSRECVGQLVDTSLSGRHLARFLDVIT' A
#
# COMPACT_ATOMS: atom_id res chain seq x y z
N MET A 1 15.93 13.49 9.48
CA MET A 1 14.79 12.72 10.02
C MET A 1 15.35 11.47 10.69
N ALA A 2 14.87 11.08 11.88
CA ALA A 2 15.34 9.87 12.56
C ALA A 2 14.82 8.59 11.86
N LEU A 3 15.61 7.52 11.87
CA LEU A 3 15.19 6.21 11.36
C LEU A 3 14.25 5.52 12.37
N PRO A 4 13.24 4.77 11.90
CA PRO A 4 12.40 3.97 12.79
C PRO A 4 13.23 2.86 13.46
N ASN A 5 12.93 2.56 14.72
CA ASN A 5 13.68 1.61 15.56
C ASN A 5 12.82 0.49 16.14
N ARG A 6 11.54 0.43 15.76
CA ARG A 6 10.60 -0.63 16.13
C ARG A 6 9.59 -0.87 15.00
N LEU A 7 9.01 -2.06 15.00
CA LEU A 7 7.91 -2.44 14.12
C LEU A 7 6.75 -1.45 14.20
N ASN A 8 6.09 -1.20 13.06
CA ASN A 8 4.88 -0.39 12.93
C ASN A 8 5.02 1.06 13.42
N GLN A 9 6.25 1.58 13.48
CA GLN A 9 6.48 2.99 13.81
C GLN A 9 6.27 3.89 12.60
N ARG A 10 6.62 3.41 11.41
CA ARG A 10 6.49 4.17 10.15
C ARG A 10 6.35 3.18 9.00
N TRP A 11 5.38 3.45 8.14
CA TRP A 11 5.20 2.72 6.90
C TRP A 11 5.51 3.63 5.71
N SER A 12 6.13 3.06 4.69
CA SER A 12 6.20 3.65 3.36
C SER A 12 5.08 3.07 2.51
N MET A 13 4.47 3.93 1.69
CA MET A 13 3.38 3.55 0.80
C MET A 13 3.68 4.05 -0.61
N ASP A 14 3.42 3.21 -1.61
CA ASP A 14 3.52 3.59 -3.01
C ASP A 14 2.39 2.99 -3.85
N PHE A 15 2.26 3.49 -5.08
CA PHE A 15 1.33 2.97 -6.06
C PHE A 15 2.08 2.53 -7.31
N VAL A 16 1.81 1.30 -7.76
CA VAL A 16 2.25 0.79 -9.05
C VAL A 16 1.03 0.68 -9.96
N SER A 17 1.15 1.12 -11.20
CA SER A 17 0.10 0.96 -12.22
C SER A 17 0.54 -0.07 -13.24
N ASP A 18 -0.38 -0.94 -13.65
CA ASP A 18 -0.15 -1.94 -14.68
C ASP A 18 -1.43 -2.18 -15.49
N GLN A 19 -1.36 -3.03 -16.51
CA GLN A 19 -2.42 -3.29 -17.46
C GLN A 19 -2.51 -4.79 -17.78
N LEU A 20 -3.73 -5.33 -17.73
CA LEU A 20 -4.01 -6.68 -18.20
C LEU A 20 -3.83 -6.77 -19.72
N ALA A 21 -3.62 -7.97 -20.25
CA ALA A 21 -3.54 -8.20 -21.69
C ALA A 21 -4.77 -7.69 -22.47
N SER A 22 -5.93 -7.58 -21.81
CA SER A 22 -7.16 -7.02 -22.36
C SER A 22 -7.20 -5.48 -22.43
N GLY A 23 -6.15 -4.79 -21.97
CA GLY A 23 -6.07 -3.33 -21.93
C GLY A 23 -6.67 -2.69 -20.68
N HIS A 24 -7.29 -3.46 -19.79
CA HIS A 24 -7.82 -2.92 -18.53
C HIS A 24 -6.68 -2.59 -17.56
N ARG A 25 -6.61 -1.33 -17.14
CA ARG A 25 -5.60 -0.85 -16.18
C ARG A 25 -6.04 -1.15 -14.76
N PHE A 26 -5.07 -1.44 -13.91
CA PHE A 26 -5.26 -1.54 -12.48
C PHE A 26 -4.10 -0.86 -11.74
N ARG A 27 -4.32 -0.61 -10.45
CA ARG A 27 -3.33 -0.06 -9.55
C ARG A 27 -3.17 -0.98 -8.35
N VAL A 28 -1.94 -1.04 -7.88
CA VAL A 28 -1.54 -1.74 -6.67
C VAL A 28 -1.02 -0.70 -5.69
N LEU A 29 -1.62 -0.59 -4.52
CA LEU A 29 -1.03 0.06 -3.35
C LEU A 29 -0.15 -0.96 -2.65
N ASN A 30 1.12 -0.63 -2.39
CA ASN A 30 1.99 -1.41 -1.52
C ASN A 30 2.25 -0.64 -0.22
N ILE A 31 2.23 -1.34 0.91
CA ILE A 31 2.53 -0.78 2.23
C ILE A 31 3.62 -1.63 2.87
N VAL A 32 4.75 -1.01 3.18
CA VAL A 32 5.92 -1.68 3.74
C VAL A 32 6.28 -1.03 5.06
N ASP A 33 6.57 -1.85 6.07
CA ASP A 33 7.11 -1.37 7.33
C ASP A 33 8.58 -0.99 7.16
N ASP A 34 8.92 0.24 7.55
CA ASP A 34 10.25 0.79 7.28
C ASP A 34 11.35 0.16 8.14
N PHE A 35 10.98 -0.44 9.28
CA PHE A 35 11.93 -1.09 10.19
C PHE A 35 12.25 -2.52 9.72
N SER A 36 11.21 -3.36 9.55
CA SER A 36 11.35 -4.77 9.16
C SER A 36 11.54 -4.99 7.67
N ARG A 37 11.14 -4.02 6.83
CA ARG A 37 11.04 -4.15 5.36
C ARG A 37 10.02 -5.19 4.91
N GLU A 38 9.12 -5.63 5.79
CA GLU A 38 8.04 -6.55 5.46
C GLU A 38 6.83 -5.83 4.85
N CYS A 39 6.12 -6.53 3.96
CA CYS A 39 4.87 -6.04 3.40
C CYS A 39 3.76 -6.19 4.44
N VAL A 40 3.18 -5.06 4.85
CA VAL A 40 2.11 -5.00 5.86
C VAL A 40 0.74 -5.13 5.20
N GLY A 41 0.62 -4.66 3.95
CA GLY A 41 -0.63 -4.70 3.22
C GLY A 41 -0.46 -4.37 1.76
N GLN A 42 -1.33 -4.95 0.94
CA GLN A 42 -1.40 -4.67 -0.49
C GLN A 42 -2.86 -4.59 -0.93
N LEU A 43 -3.20 -3.58 -1.71
CA LEU A 43 -4.55 -3.39 -2.25
C LEU A 43 -4.49 -3.25 -3.76
N VAL A 44 -5.22 -4.11 -4.48
CA VAL A 44 -5.27 -4.12 -5.95
C VAL A 44 -6.68 -3.78 -6.39
N ASP A 45 -6.80 -2.76 -7.24
CA ASP A 45 -8.10 -2.37 -7.79
C ASP A 45 -7.93 -1.65 -9.14
N THR A 46 -8.99 -1.66 -9.94
CA THR A 46 -9.09 -0.84 -11.16
C THR A 46 -9.29 0.64 -10.84
N SER A 47 -9.83 0.96 -9.65
CA SER A 47 -9.97 2.34 -9.15
C SER A 47 -9.77 2.43 -7.64
N LEU A 48 -8.65 3.03 -7.21
CA LEU A 48 -8.33 3.24 -5.79
C LEU A 48 -8.77 4.64 -5.34
N SER A 49 -10.03 4.74 -4.88
CA SER A 49 -10.52 5.98 -4.26
C SER A 49 -9.95 6.16 -2.85
N GLY A 50 -9.83 7.41 -2.39
CA GLY A 50 -9.39 7.72 -1.02
C GLY A 50 -10.27 7.06 0.06
N ARG A 51 -11.57 6.86 -0.21
CA ARG A 51 -12.47 6.12 0.68
C ARG A 51 -12.11 4.64 0.77
N HIS A 52 -11.75 4.02 -0.36
CA HIS A 52 -11.36 2.61 -0.39
C HIS A 52 -10.03 2.43 0.36
N LEU A 53 -9.08 3.32 0.11
CA LEU A 53 -7.80 3.42 0.84
C LEU A 53 -8.00 3.57 2.35
N ALA A 54 -8.81 4.54 2.80
CA ALA A 54 -9.05 4.77 4.23
C ALA A 54 -9.61 3.52 4.92
N ARG A 55 -10.61 2.87 4.31
CA ARG A 55 -11.18 1.63 4.84
C ARG A 55 -10.17 0.49 4.92
N PHE A 56 -9.28 0.38 3.94
CA PHE A 56 -8.23 -0.62 3.96
C PHE A 56 -7.23 -0.33 5.08
N LEU A 57 -6.82 0.93 5.24
CA LEU A 57 -5.94 1.35 6.33
C LEU A 57 -6.57 1.09 7.71
N ASP A 58 -7.87 1.33 7.88
CA ASP A 58 -8.60 1.04 9.12
C ASP A 58 -8.61 -0.46 9.48
N VAL A 59 -8.45 -1.35 8.50
CA VAL A 59 -8.42 -2.81 8.72
C VAL A 59 -7.04 -3.29 9.17
N ILE A 60 -5.97 -2.63 8.74
CA ILE A 60 -4.58 -3.05 8.99
C ILE A 60 -3.89 -2.25 10.12
N THR A 61 -4.57 -1.24 10.66
CA THR A 61 -4.09 -0.40 11.77
C THR A 61 -4.77 -0.80 13.07
#